data_AF-W7U3I1-F1
#
_entry.id   AF-W7U3I1-F1
#
_cell.length_a   1.000
_cell.length_b   1.000
_cell.length_c   1.000
_cell.angle_alpha   90.00
_cell.angle_beta   90.00
_cell.angle_gamma   90.00
#
_symmetry.space_group_name_H-M   'P 1'
#
loop_
_entity.id
_entity.type
_entity.pdbx_description
1 polymer ?
#
loop_
_entity_poly.entity_id
_entity_poly.type
_entity_poly.pdbx_seq_one_letter_code
_entity_poly.pdbx_strand_id
1 'polypeptide(L)'
;MRRLVICSHTVQASNNALRLSSFRTVMRHRTRPRHLSTGSTTTASPATPAPAPPSTSATGAPDMSPPKPSPGIISRNIGKIVLLTLSSLIAYLYRSSENQKRSKALKVYLEDQRSIEPWEIDEFRMANWGTWDRALFQEVANELYMAFPGRKSASYPALIRVVAHTLGRHQKRLQLGHYLDRVVLCLEPEEGKEVDVLTFLCALSLSLNFDVEERVGALHDAVTAADCGHAGSSSAGKGEEGVRKIHRRELEQLVAGLVATAQIPAEALVKADPERSYPFQAYQVASIEELVMKASTEGKAKHEKAMKDAVKAGLEPPKPPPLGTEQEDKGVGEGLSARELVEVLSTKAICVWGECYQGRD
;
A
#
# COMPACT_ATOMS: atom_id res chain seq x y z
N MET A 1 27.70 -21.84 13.47
CA MET A 1 26.50 -21.34 14.17
C MET A 1 25.45 -20.97 13.13
N ARG A 2 24.43 -21.82 12.96
CA ARG A 2 23.35 -21.63 11.97
C ARG A 2 22.22 -20.84 12.65
N ARG A 3 21.95 -19.61 12.20
CA ARG A 3 20.69 -18.92 12.53
C ARG A 3 19.65 -19.33 11.49
N LEU A 4 18.62 -20.02 11.96
CA LEU A 4 17.36 -20.23 11.23
C LEU A 4 16.79 -18.83 10.91
N VAL A 5 16.75 -18.45 9.63
CA VAL A 5 15.88 -17.38 9.16
C VAL A 5 14.56 -18.05 8.83
N ILE A 6 13.58 -17.86 9.71
CA ILE A 6 12.22 -18.33 9.52
C ILE A 6 11.50 -17.24 8.69
N CYS A 7 11.57 -17.33 7.36
CA CYS A 7 10.63 -16.63 6.49
C CYS A 7 9.32 -17.43 6.51
N SER A 8 8.52 -17.25 7.57
CA SER A 8 7.22 -17.94 7.74
C SER A 8 6.09 -17.19 7.05
N HIS A 9 5.53 -17.85 6.03
CA HIS A 9 4.24 -17.61 5.37
C HIS A 9 4.12 -16.39 4.45
N THR A 10 4.55 -16.55 3.20
CA THR A 10 4.05 -15.73 2.09
C THR A 10 2.58 -16.07 1.81
N VAL A 11 1.77 -15.01 1.75
CA VAL A 11 0.41 -14.99 1.23
C VAL A 11 0.43 -15.46 -0.22
N GLN A 12 -0.22 -16.60 -0.46
CA GLN A 12 -0.51 -17.11 -1.79
C GLN A 12 -1.55 -16.19 -2.43
N ALA A 13 -1.10 -15.23 -3.24
CA ALA A 13 -1.94 -14.49 -4.17
C ALA A 13 -2.35 -15.44 -5.32
N SER A 14 -3.30 -16.32 -5.02
CA SER A 14 -4.07 -17.05 -6.01
C SER A 14 -5.50 -16.52 -5.92
N ASN A 15 -6.02 -16.06 -7.06
CA ASN A 15 -7.43 -15.78 -7.28
C ASN A 15 -8.24 -17.06 -7.00
N ASN A 16 -8.66 -17.27 -5.75
CA ASN A 16 -9.77 -18.14 -5.39
C ASN A 16 -10.28 -17.80 -4.00
N ALA A 17 -11.58 -17.52 -3.95
CA ALA A 17 -12.34 -17.26 -2.74
C ALA A 17 -12.15 -18.39 -1.70
N LEU A 18 -11.51 -18.08 -0.58
CA LEU A 18 -11.58 -18.92 0.62
C LEU A 18 -11.91 -18.08 1.86
N ARG A 19 -13.08 -18.42 2.39
CA ARG A 19 -13.64 -18.00 3.66
C ARG A 19 -12.63 -18.16 4.80
N LEU A 20 -12.18 -17.06 5.38
CA LEU A 20 -11.61 -17.07 6.73
C LEU A 20 -12.73 -17.13 7.76
N SER A 21 -13.00 -18.33 8.26
CA SER A 21 -13.72 -18.55 9.50
C SER A 21 -12.72 -18.74 10.64
N SER A 22 -12.97 -18.03 11.75
CA SER A 22 -12.42 -18.25 13.10
C SER A 22 -10.89 -18.25 13.28
N PHE A 23 -10.31 -17.05 13.41
CA PHE A 23 -9.10 -16.88 14.21
C PHE A 23 -9.47 -16.91 15.70
N ARG A 24 -9.30 -18.07 16.33
CA ARG A 24 -9.21 -18.18 17.80
C ARG A 24 -7.86 -17.59 18.23
N THR A 25 -7.94 -16.46 18.93
CA THR A 25 -6.82 -15.84 19.63
C THR A 25 -6.26 -16.81 20.67
N VAL A 26 -5.07 -17.37 20.44
CA VAL A 26 -4.26 -17.96 21.51
C VAL A 26 -3.46 -16.83 22.15
N MET A 27 -4.09 -16.11 23.07
CA MET A 27 -3.34 -15.22 23.98
C MET A 27 -2.57 -16.08 24.98
N ARG A 28 -1.24 -16.14 24.84
CA ARG A 28 -0.35 -16.55 25.94
C ARG A 28 -0.27 -15.41 26.95
N HIS A 29 -1.16 -15.43 27.94
CA HIS A 29 -1.07 -14.56 29.11
C HIS A 29 0.13 -14.94 29.98
N ARG A 30 1.10 -14.03 30.11
CA ARG A 30 2.03 -14.01 31.25
C ARG A 30 1.28 -13.49 32.47
N THR A 31 1.05 -14.38 33.43
CA THR A 31 0.47 -14.09 34.74
C THR A 31 1.51 -13.48 35.67
N ARG A 32 1.15 -12.37 36.34
CA ARG A 32 1.73 -11.98 37.63
C ARG A 32 0.60 -11.41 38.51
N PRO A 33 0.45 -11.86 39.76
CA PRO A 33 -0.72 -11.54 40.58
C PRO A 33 -0.51 -10.25 41.38
N ARG A 34 -1.57 -9.46 41.54
CA ARG A 34 -1.73 -8.54 42.67
C ARG A 34 -3.14 -8.68 43.24
N HIS A 35 -3.16 -9.13 44.49
CA HIS A 35 -4.26 -9.10 45.44
C HIS A 35 -4.73 -7.67 45.71
N LEU A 36 -6.04 -7.49 45.91
CA LEU A 36 -6.73 -6.55 46.82
C LEU A 36 -8.23 -6.61 46.43
N SER A 37 -9.03 -7.53 46.98
CA SER A 37 -9.79 -7.46 48.24
C SER A 37 -10.80 -6.31 48.38
N THR A 38 -12.04 -6.74 48.62
CA THR A 38 -13.11 -6.18 49.49
C THR A 38 -13.91 -4.96 49.04
N GLY A 39 -15.25 -5.10 49.11
CA GLY A 39 -16.20 -3.98 49.11
C GLY A 39 -17.63 -4.36 48.73
N SER A 40 -18.30 -5.19 49.53
CA SER A 40 -19.73 -5.50 49.46
C SER A 40 -20.55 -4.57 50.36
N THR A 41 -21.60 -3.94 49.82
CA THR A 41 -22.74 -3.32 50.54
C THR A 41 -23.87 -3.16 49.52
N THR A 42 -24.92 -3.99 49.48
CA THR A 42 -26.15 -4.06 50.32
C THR A 42 -26.94 -2.75 50.45
N THR A 43 -28.28 -2.90 50.44
CA THR A 43 -29.37 -1.93 50.69
C THR A 43 -29.81 -1.05 49.52
N ALA A 44 -31.10 -0.81 49.23
CA ALA A 44 -32.37 -1.39 49.67
C ALA A 44 -33.46 -0.86 48.71
N SER A 45 -34.45 -1.70 48.35
CA SER A 45 -35.69 -1.27 47.69
C SER A 45 -36.66 -0.68 48.71
N PRO A 46 -37.37 0.43 48.41
CA PRO A 46 -38.60 0.77 49.10
C PRO A 46 -39.83 0.31 48.31
N ALA A 47 -40.77 -0.20 49.10
CA ALA A 47 -42.01 -0.83 48.71
C ALA A 47 -43.08 0.18 48.23
N THR A 48 -43.93 -0.32 47.35
CA THR A 48 -45.18 0.26 46.86
C THR A 48 -46.26 0.21 47.94
N PRO A 49 -46.99 1.31 48.23
CA PRO A 49 -48.26 1.24 48.94
C PRO A 49 -49.45 1.20 47.97
N ALA A 50 -50.43 0.37 48.33
CA ALA A 50 -51.70 0.16 47.64
C ALA A 50 -52.63 1.40 47.69
N PRO A 51 -53.57 1.55 46.73
CA PRO A 51 -54.54 2.63 46.74
C PRO A 51 -55.81 2.28 47.52
N ALA A 52 -56.33 3.26 48.26
CA ALA A 52 -57.63 3.26 48.93
C ALA A 52 -58.70 4.02 48.08
N PRO A 53 -60.01 3.89 48.40
CA PRO A 53 -61.13 3.91 47.44
C PRO A 53 -61.68 5.31 47.05
N PRO A 54 -62.61 5.39 46.08
CA PRO A 54 -63.03 6.66 45.49
C PRO A 54 -64.13 7.34 46.33
N SER A 55 -64.03 8.66 46.48
CA SER A 55 -65.13 9.51 46.97
C SER A 55 -65.48 10.56 45.91
N THR A 56 -66.75 10.51 45.55
CA THR A 56 -67.47 11.27 44.53
C THR A 56 -67.68 12.75 44.88
N SER A 57 -67.88 13.52 43.80
CA SER A 57 -68.67 14.76 43.67
C SER A 57 -68.16 16.06 44.32
N ALA A 58 -67.71 16.99 43.47
CA ALA A 58 -68.18 18.37 43.48
C ALA A 58 -68.01 19.02 42.10
N THR A 59 -69.13 19.31 41.46
CA THR A 59 -69.28 20.10 40.23
C THR A 59 -68.91 21.55 40.54
N GLY A 60 -67.90 22.11 39.86
CA GLY A 60 -67.49 23.50 40.00
C GLY A 60 -66.93 24.05 38.67
N ALA A 61 -67.59 25.11 38.19
CA ALA A 61 -67.29 26.08 37.12
C ALA A 61 -66.04 25.93 36.22
N PRO A 62 -66.15 26.25 34.91
CA PRO A 62 -64.99 26.32 34.02
C PRO A 62 -64.18 27.59 34.34
N ASP A 63 -63.07 27.40 35.05
CA ASP A 63 -62.02 28.42 35.17
C ASP A 63 -61.33 28.58 33.81
N MET A 64 -61.69 29.64 33.08
CA MET A 64 -61.03 30.10 31.86
C MET A 64 -59.72 30.82 32.23
N SER A 65 -58.73 30.08 32.72
CA SER A 65 -57.34 30.52 32.72
C SER A 65 -56.70 30.16 31.36
N PRO A 66 -55.95 31.08 30.71
CA PRO A 66 -55.36 30.82 29.39
C PRO A 66 -54.44 29.59 29.46
N PRO A 67 -54.46 28.69 28.46
CA PRO A 67 -53.70 27.45 28.51
C PRO A 67 -52.22 27.78 28.71
N LYS A 68 -51.65 27.36 29.85
CA LYS A 68 -50.21 27.50 30.12
C LYS A 68 -49.46 26.91 28.92
N PRO A 69 -48.57 27.66 28.26
CA PRO A 69 -47.89 27.17 27.06
C PRO A 69 -47.14 25.89 27.41
N SER A 70 -47.58 24.77 26.86
CA SER A 70 -46.92 23.50 27.07
C SER A 70 -45.50 23.60 26.52
N PRO A 71 -44.45 23.32 27.32
CA PRO A 71 -43.09 23.38 26.83
C PRO A 71 -42.95 22.51 25.59
N GLY A 72 -42.36 23.07 24.53
CA GLY A 72 -42.19 22.39 23.25
C GLY A 72 -41.50 21.03 23.40
N ILE A 73 -41.71 20.14 22.43
CA ILE A 73 -41.23 18.76 22.44
C ILE A 73 -39.71 18.67 22.74
N ILE A 74 -38.95 19.68 22.33
CA ILE A 74 -37.50 19.78 22.54
C ILE A 74 -37.16 20.06 24.00
N SER A 75 -37.84 21.00 24.68
CA SER A 75 -37.53 21.33 26.08
C SER A 75 -37.94 20.23 27.06
N ARG A 76 -38.96 19.44 26.73
CA ARG A 76 -39.34 18.23 27.49
C ARG A 76 -38.35 17.08 27.35
N ASN A 77 -37.56 17.04 26.28
CA ASN A 77 -36.65 15.94 25.98
C ASN A 77 -35.18 16.37 25.92
N ILE A 78 -34.83 17.59 26.34
CA ILE A 78 -33.47 18.13 26.16
C ILE A 78 -32.40 17.25 26.81
N GLY A 79 -32.66 16.72 28.01
CA GLY A 79 -31.75 15.77 28.67
C GLY A 79 -31.57 14.46 27.87
N LYS A 80 -32.63 13.95 27.25
CA LYS A 80 -32.57 12.74 26.40
C LYS A 80 -31.80 13.01 25.11
N ILE A 81 -32.01 14.18 24.49
CA ILE A 81 -31.30 14.58 23.27
C ILE A 81 -29.80 14.71 23.56
N VAL A 82 -29.41 15.38 24.65
CA VAL A 82 -28.01 15.51 25.06
C VAL A 82 -27.38 14.16 25.39
N LEU A 83 -28.10 13.27 26.08
CA LEU A 83 -27.59 11.94 26.38
C LEU A 83 -27.42 11.09 25.11
N LEU A 84 -28.34 11.19 24.14
CA LEU A 84 -28.23 10.51 22.85
C LEU A 84 -27.08 11.04 22.01
N THR A 85 -26.88 12.36 21.94
CA THR A 85 -25.76 12.95 21.18
C THR A 85 -24.41 12.58 21.80
N LEU A 86 -24.28 12.64 23.12
CA LEU A 86 -23.07 12.23 23.81
C LEU A 86 -22.79 10.72 23.63
N SER A 87 -23.82 9.89 23.75
CA SER A 87 -23.69 8.43 23.53
C SER A 87 -23.28 8.11 22.09
N SER A 88 -23.86 8.81 21.11
CA SER A 88 -23.49 8.68 19.70
C SER A 88 -22.04 9.08 19.45
N LEU A 89 -21.58 10.18 20.05
CA LEU A 89 -20.18 10.61 19.96
C LEU A 89 -19.22 9.58 20.58
N ILE A 90 -19.54 9.07 21.76
CA ILE A 90 -18.73 8.02 22.41
C ILE A 90 -18.67 6.76 21.54
N ALA A 91 -19.81 6.32 20.99
CA ALA A 91 -19.86 5.16 20.10
C ALA A 91 -19.04 5.39 18.81
N TYR A 92 -19.11 6.60 18.24
CA TYR A 92 -18.32 6.99 17.07
C TYR A 92 -16.82 6.96 17.36
N LEU A 93 -16.39 7.55 18.49
CA LEU A 93 -14.99 7.55 18.91
C LEU A 93 -14.48 6.13 19.20
N TYR A 94 -15.28 5.29 19.86
CA TYR A 94 -14.95 3.90 20.12
C TYR A 94 -14.78 3.10 18.82
N ARG A 95 -15.74 3.24 17.89
CA ARG A 95 -15.65 2.63 16.56
C ARG A 95 -14.41 3.09 15.80
N SER A 96 -14.11 4.39 15.83
CA SER A 96 -12.91 4.96 15.19
C SER A 96 -11.63 4.38 15.79
N SER A 97 -11.54 4.28 17.12
CA SER A 97 -10.41 3.67 17.82
C SER A 97 -10.21 2.20 17.44
N GLU A 98 -11.27 1.40 17.44
CA GLU A 98 -11.19 -0.01 17.03
C GLU A 98 -10.81 -0.19 15.56
N ASN A 99 -11.32 0.68 14.67
CA ASN A 99 -10.93 0.66 13.26
C ASN A 99 -9.43 0.97 13.08
N GLN A 100 -8.91 1.97 13.80
CA GLN A 100 -7.49 2.31 13.78
C GLN A 100 -6.62 1.16 14.31
N LYS A 101 -7.04 0.48 15.38
CA LYS A 101 -6.32 -0.70 15.92
C LYS A 101 -6.25 -1.82 14.89
N ARG A 102 -7.35 -2.12 14.20
CA ARG A 102 -7.40 -3.18 13.17
C ARG A 102 -6.52 -2.86 11.97
N SER A 103 -6.59 -1.63 11.47
CA SER A 103 -5.70 -1.19 10.39
C SER A 103 -4.23 -1.26 10.80
N LYS A 104 -3.89 -0.76 12.00
CA LYS A 104 -2.52 -0.81 12.54
C LYS A 104 -2.03 -2.25 12.71
N ALA A 105 -2.87 -3.15 13.20
CA ALA A 105 -2.50 -4.56 13.37
C ALA A 105 -2.13 -5.21 12.03
N LEU A 106 -2.87 -4.93 10.96
CA LEU A 106 -2.54 -5.43 9.63
C LEU A 106 -1.25 -4.82 9.09
N LYS A 107 -1.00 -3.53 9.32
CA LYS A 107 0.26 -2.87 8.93
C LYS A 107 1.47 -3.49 9.63
N VAL A 108 1.40 -3.64 10.95
CA VAL A 108 2.46 -4.28 11.75
C VAL A 108 2.69 -5.71 11.25
N TYR A 109 1.63 -6.46 10.96
CA TYR A 109 1.77 -7.79 10.37
C TYR A 109 2.54 -7.76 9.02
N LEU A 110 2.24 -6.80 8.14
CA LEU A 110 2.94 -6.68 6.86
C LEU A 110 4.39 -6.21 7.04
N GLU A 111 4.66 -5.34 8.00
CA GLU A 111 6.01 -4.88 8.35
C GLU A 111 6.86 -6.03 8.91
N ASP A 112 6.29 -6.84 9.82
CA ASP A 112 6.94 -8.02 10.39
C ASP A 112 7.29 -9.09 9.34
N GLN A 113 6.64 -9.06 8.16
CA GLN A 113 6.88 -9.99 7.05
C GLN A 113 7.96 -9.50 6.07
N ARG A 114 8.52 -8.30 6.26
CA ARG A 114 9.54 -7.76 5.35
C ARG A 114 10.84 -8.54 5.45
N SER A 115 11.45 -8.79 4.30
CA SER A 115 12.76 -9.44 4.21
C SER A 115 13.92 -8.49 4.44
N ILE A 116 13.68 -7.18 4.46
CA ILE A 116 14.67 -6.14 4.70
C ILE A 116 14.03 -4.94 5.41
N GLU A 117 14.73 -4.43 6.41
CA GLU A 117 14.32 -3.23 7.15
C GLU A 117 14.67 -1.96 6.37
N PRO A 118 13.91 -0.85 6.53
CA PRO A 118 14.19 0.39 5.82
C PRO A 118 15.62 0.92 5.99
N TRP A 119 16.18 0.85 7.21
CA TRP A 119 17.54 1.31 7.48
C TRP A 119 18.62 0.43 6.85
N GLU A 120 18.35 -0.87 6.63
CA GLU A 120 19.26 -1.77 5.93
C GLU A 120 19.28 -1.46 4.42
N ILE A 121 18.15 -1.02 3.86
CA ILE A 121 18.09 -0.53 2.47
C ILE A 121 19.00 0.70 2.33
N ASP A 122 18.94 1.64 3.27
CA ASP A 122 19.79 2.84 3.23
C ASP A 122 21.27 2.49 3.36
N GLU A 123 21.63 1.56 4.25
CA GLU A 123 22.99 1.05 4.36
C GLU A 123 23.43 0.36 3.06
N PHE A 124 22.56 -0.45 2.44
CA PHE A 124 22.84 -1.14 1.20
C PHE A 124 23.09 -0.16 0.04
N ARG A 125 22.30 0.90 -0.06
CA ARG A 125 22.48 1.98 -1.04
C ARG A 125 23.80 2.71 -0.83
N MET A 126 24.06 3.14 0.42
CA MET A 126 25.27 3.87 0.78
C MET A 126 26.54 3.06 0.47
N ALA A 127 26.56 1.77 0.81
CA ALA A 127 27.69 0.89 0.53
C ALA A 127 27.96 0.70 -0.97
N ASN A 128 26.94 0.89 -1.80
CA ASN A 128 27.04 0.76 -3.26
C ASN A 128 27.03 2.11 -3.98
N TRP A 129 27.15 3.23 -3.27
CA TRP A 129 27.30 4.55 -3.85
C TRP A 129 28.49 4.56 -4.81
N GLY A 130 28.26 4.99 -6.05
CA GLY A 130 29.31 5.14 -7.07
C GLY A 130 29.78 3.82 -7.68
N THR A 131 29.31 2.68 -7.15
CA THR A 131 29.47 1.39 -7.81
C THR A 131 28.47 1.27 -8.96
N TRP A 132 27.22 1.67 -8.74
CA TRP A 132 26.19 1.67 -9.78
C TRP A 132 26.10 3.00 -10.50
N ASP A 133 25.91 2.91 -11.81
CA ASP A 133 25.36 3.96 -12.65
C ASP A 133 24.19 3.36 -13.44
N ARG A 134 23.30 4.21 -13.98
CA ARG A 134 22.10 3.74 -14.69
C ARG A 134 22.46 2.85 -15.89
N ALA A 135 23.56 3.16 -16.57
CA ALA A 135 24.02 2.39 -17.73
C ALA A 135 24.44 0.96 -17.35
N LEU A 136 25.16 0.79 -16.24
CA LEU A 136 25.58 -0.51 -15.73
C LEU A 136 24.39 -1.34 -15.23
N PHE A 137 23.42 -0.70 -14.56
CA PHE A 137 22.18 -1.39 -14.19
C PHE A 137 21.43 -1.87 -15.43
N GLN A 138 21.35 -1.02 -16.47
CA GLN A 138 20.73 -1.38 -17.73
C GLN A 138 21.47 -2.51 -18.45
N GLU A 139 22.80 -2.50 -18.43
CA GLU A 139 23.62 -3.57 -18.98
C GLU A 139 23.35 -4.90 -18.25
N VAL A 140 23.28 -4.88 -16.92
CA VAL A 140 22.89 -6.06 -16.13
C VAL A 140 21.49 -6.55 -16.51
N ALA A 141 20.51 -5.65 -16.65
CA ALA A 141 19.16 -6.01 -17.07
C ALA A 141 19.15 -6.66 -18.46
N ASN A 142 19.87 -6.07 -19.43
CA ASN A 142 19.99 -6.61 -20.78
C ASN A 142 20.61 -8.01 -20.77
N GLU A 143 21.73 -8.21 -20.06
CA GLU A 143 22.41 -9.50 -19.94
C GLU A 143 21.51 -10.56 -19.29
N LEU A 144 20.73 -10.18 -18.27
CA LEU A 144 19.76 -11.09 -17.64
C LEU A 144 18.66 -11.50 -18.63
N TYR A 145 18.08 -10.56 -19.39
CA TYR A 145 17.05 -10.90 -20.37
C TYR A 145 17.60 -11.66 -21.60
N MET A 146 18.87 -11.49 -21.94
CA MET A 146 19.54 -12.30 -22.95
C MET A 146 19.83 -13.72 -22.44
N ALA A 147 20.25 -13.87 -21.19
CA ALA A 147 20.49 -15.16 -20.56
C ALA A 147 19.20 -15.94 -20.28
N PHE A 148 18.10 -15.24 -19.96
CA PHE A 148 16.80 -15.80 -19.59
C PHE A 148 15.67 -15.23 -20.47
N PRO A 149 15.62 -15.60 -21.76
CA PRO A 149 14.65 -15.04 -22.70
C PRO A 149 13.21 -15.41 -22.34
N GLY A 150 12.28 -14.49 -22.59
CA GLY A 150 10.85 -14.67 -22.34
C GLY A 150 10.38 -14.22 -20.96
N ARG A 151 11.17 -13.39 -20.24
CA ARG A 151 10.91 -13.03 -18.84
C ARG A 151 10.74 -14.26 -17.95
N LYS A 152 11.44 -15.34 -18.28
CA LYS A 152 11.36 -16.58 -17.54
C LYS A 152 12.00 -16.40 -16.18
N SER A 153 11.40 -17.03 -15.19
CA SER A 153 12.02 -17.16 -13.88
C SER A 153 13.31 -17.96 -13.99
N ALA A 154 14.26 -17.69 -13.09
CA ALA A 154 15.49 -18.45 -12.98
C ALA A 154 15.86 -18.65 -11.51
N SER A 155 16.63 -19.70 -11.22
CA SER A 155 17.15 -19.93 -9.88
C SER A 155 18.07 -18.79 -9.44
N TYR A 156 18.04 -18.42 -8.16
CA TYR A 156 18.91 -17.38 -7.61
C TYR A 156 20.41 -17.51 -7.97
N PRO A 157 21.05 -18.70 -7.88
CA PRO A 157 22.45 -18.84 -8.27
C PRO A 157 22.72 -18.53 -9.74
N ALA A 158 21.76 -18.77 -10.64
CA ALA A 158 21.90 -18.46 -12.05
C ALA A 158 21.85 -16.94 -12.30
N LEU A 159 20.92 -16.25 -11.64
CA LEU A 159 20.78 -14.79 -11.70
C LEU A 159 22.05 -14.09 -11.20
N ILE A 160 22.56 -14.49 -10.03
CA ILE A 160 23.77 -13.89 -9.45
C ILE A 160 25.02 -14.13 -10.30
N ARG A 161 25.13 -15.27 -11.00
CA ARG A 161 26.26 -15.51 -11.91
C ARG A 161 26.30 -14.47 -13.03
N VAL A 162 25.15 -14.11 -13.60
CA VAL A 162 25.07 -13.07 -14.64
C VAL A 162 25.46 -11.71 -14.06
N VAL A 163 24.89 -11.33 -12.91
CA VAL A 163 25.24 -10.06 -12.24
C VAL A 163 26.73 -9.99 -11.92
N ALA A 164 27.30 -11.02 -11.31
CA ALA A 164 28.71 -11.08 -10.94
C ALA A 164 29.63 -11.04 -12.17
N HIS A 165 29.23 -11.70 -13.27
CA HIS A 165 29.96 -11.65 -14.53
C HIS A 165 29.98 -10.22 -15.09
N THR A 166 28.82 -9.58 -15.22
CA THR A 166 28.70 -8.21 -15.75
C THR A 166 29.45 -7.20 -14.89
N LEU A 167 29.28 -7.23 -13.56
CA LEU A 167 30.03 -6.35 -12.65
C LEU A 167 31.55 -6.59 -12.72
N GLY A 168 31.96 -7.86 -12.85
CA GLY A 168 33.37 -8.24 -12.99
C GLY A 168 34.06 -7.66 -14.23
N ARG A 169 33.33 -7.55 -15.36
CA ARG A 169 33.84 -6.88 -16.59
C ARG A 169 34.21 -5.42 -16.35
N HIS A 170 33.50 -4.77 -15.43
CA HIS A 170 33.74 -3.37 -15.03
C HIS A 170 34.63 -3.22 -13.80
N GLN A 171 35.24 -4.31 -13.32
CA GLN A 171 36.04 -4.34 -12.08
C GLN A 171 35.27 -3.84 -10.83
N LYS A 172 33.94 -3.93 -10.88
CA LYS A 172 33.03 -3.52 -9.81
C LYS A 172 32.52 -4.75 -9.06
N ARG A 173 32.04 -4.57 -7.83
CA ARG A 173 31.45 -5.63 -7.00
C ARG A 173 30.32 -5.06 -6.16
N LEU A 174 29.24 -5.82 -6.04
CA LEU A 174 28.13 -5.49 -5.15
C LEU A 174 28.61 -5.59 -3.69
N GLN A 175 28.58 -4.47 -2.98
CA GLN A 175 28.86 -4.40 -1.55
C GLN A 175 27.62 -4.82 -0.75
N LEU A 176 27.81 -5.47 0.40
CA LEU A 176 26.72 -5.98 1.24
C LEU A 176 25.70 -6.85 0.49
N GLY A 177 26.19 -7.68 -0.44
CA GLY A 177 25.34 -8.59 -1.25
C GLY A 177 24.46 -9.55 -0.43
N HIS A 178 24.77 -9.76 0.84
CA HIS A 178 23.93 -10.55 1.75
C HIS A 178 22.54 -9.94 2.01
N TYR A 179 22.37 -8.63 1.83
CA TYR A 179 21.03 -8.01 1.84
C TYR A 179 20.19 -8.46 0.66
N LEU A 180 20.79 -8.50 -0.54
CA LEU A 180 20.15 -9.06 -1.72
C LEU A 180 19.87 -10.56 -1.55
N ASP A 181 20.85 -11.32 -1.03
CA ASP A 181 20.67 -12.76 -0.73
C ASP A 181 19.42 -12.97 0.13
N ARG A 182 19.28 -12.22 1.22
CA ARG A 182 18.16 -12.37 2.15
C ARG A 182 16.82 -12.00 1.52
N VAL A 183 16.77 -10.93 0.73
CA VAL A 183 15.55 -10.53 0.02
C VAL A 183 15.12 -11.61 -0.95
N VAL A 184 16.03 -12.09 -1.80
CA VAL A 184 15.71 -13.06 -2.86
C VAL A 184 15.40 -14.45 -2.30
N LEU A 185 16.11 -14.90 -1.26
CA LEU A 185 15.80 -16.18 -0.61
C LEU A 185 14.40 -16.20 0.03
N CYS A 186 13.85 -15.06 0.45
CA CYS A 186 12.47 -15.01 0.93
C CYS A 186 11.44 -14.96 -0.22
N LEU A 187 11.87 -14.71 -1.47
CA LEU A 187 11.04 -14.89 -2.68
C LEU A 187 10.98 -16.36 -3.13
N GLU A 188 11.98 -17.16 -2.77
CA GLU A 188 12.11 -18.61 -3.00
C GLU A 188 11.80 -19.43 -1.71
N PRO A 189 10.58 -19.41 -1.14
CA PRO A 189 10.26 -20.16 0.09
C PRO A 189 10.41 -21.68 -0.04
N GLU A 190 10.47 -22.20 -1.26
CA GLU A 190 10.65 -23.62 -1.56
C GLU A 190 11.93 -23.83 -2.36
N GLU A 191 12.66 -24.89 -2.04
CA GLU A 191 13.90 -25.24 -2.74
C GLU A 191 13.61 -25.51 -4.22
N GLY A 192 14.29 -24.79 -5.10
CA GLY A 192 14.10 -24.89 -6.55
C GLY A 192 12.98 -24.00 -7.11
N LYS A 193 12.29 -23.21 -6.28
CA LYS A 193 11.42 -22.16 -6.80
C LYS A 193 12.26 -21.10 -7.49
N GLU A 194 11.86 -20.74 -8.70
CA GLU A 194 12.56 -19.73 -9.50
C GLU A 194 12.01 -18.32 -9.24
N VAL A 195 12.86 -17.32 -9.45
CA VAL A 195 12.50 -15.90 -9.32
C VAL A 195 12.40 -15.27 -10.70
N ASP A 196 11.28 -14.59 -10.95
CA ASP A 196 11.10 -13.76 -12.14
C ASP A 196 12.20 -12.70 -12.25
N VAL A 197 12.75 -12.52 -13.46
CA VAL A 197 13.87 -11.60 -13.71
C VAL A 197 13.50 -10.16 -13.35
N LEU A 198 12.28 -9.71 -13.63
CA LEU A 198 11.85 -8.36 -13.27
C LEU A 198 11.76 -8.19 -11.76
N THR A 199 11.23 -9.18 -11.05
CA THR A 199 11.20 -9.21 -9.58
C THR A 199 12.61 -9.19 -8.98
N PHE A 200 13.55 -9.93 -9.58
CA PHE A 200 14.96 -9.87 -9.19
C PHE A 200 15.60 -8.51 -9.47
N LEU A 201 15.28 -7.87 -10.59
CA LEU A 201 15.72 -6.51 -10.90
C LEU A 201 15.14 -5.47 -9.95
N CYS A 202 13.90 -5.65 -9.48
CA CYS A 202 13.35 -4.89 -8.37
C CYS A 202 14.16 -5.12 -7.08
N ALA A 203 14.54 -6.37 -6.76
CA ALA A 203 15.36 -6.63 -5.57
C ALA A 203 16.74 -5.98 -5.69
N LEU A 204 17.36 -6.05 -6.88
CA LEU A 204 18.64 -5.42 -7.17
C LEU A 204 18.56 -3.89 -7.13
N SER A 205 17.42 -3.29 -7.50
CA SER A 205 17.24 -1.84 -7.45
C SER A 205 17.32 -1.26 -6.03
N LEU A 206 17.20 -2.09 -4.99
CA LEU A 206 17.48 -1.72 -3.60
C LEU A 206 18.90 -1.18 -3.41
N SER A 207 19.90 -1.66 -4.18
CA SER A 207 21.28 -1.18 -4.07
C SER A 207 21.55 0.13 -4.82
N LEU A 208 20.57 0.65 -5.58
CA LEU A 208 20.73 1.85 -6.38
C LEU A 208 20.56 3.10 -5.50
N ASN A 209 21.66 3.79 -5.26
CA ASN A 209 21.68 5.08 -4.58
C ASN A 209 21.40 6.26 -5.54
N PHE A 210 20.37 6.11 -6.36
CA PHE A 210 19.87 7.18 -7.23
C PHE A 210 18.78 7.98 -6.54
N ASP A 211 18.49 9.16 -7.11
CA ASP A 211 17.21 9.80 -6.83
C ASP A 211 16.06 8.91 -7.33
N VAL A 212 14.85 9.26 -6.92
CA VAL A 212 13.67 8.44 -7.19
C VAL A 212 13.38 8.38 -8.68
N GLU A 213 13.50 9.52 -9.37
CA GLU A 213 13.19 9.62 -10.79
C GLU A 213 14.15 8.77 -11.62
N GLU A 214 15.45 8.81 -11.33
CA GLU A 214 16.46 8.00 -11.98
C GLU A 214 16.29 6.51 -11.65
N ARG A 215 15.93 6.15 -10.41
CA ARG A 215 15.65 4.76 -10.04
C ARG A 215 14.41 4.21 -10.75
N VAL A 216 13.34 5.01 -10.86
CA VAL A 216 12.15 4.65 -11.65
C VAL A 216 12.52 4.56 -13.13
N GLY A 217 13.35 5.47 -13.64
CA GLY A 217 13.87 5.43 -15.01
C GLY A 217 14.66 4.14 -15.29
N ALA A 218 15.53 3.72 -14.38
CA ALA A 218 16.28 2.47 -14.49
C ALA A 218 15.35 1.23 -14.52
N LEU A 219 14.30 1.21 -13.69
CA LEU A 219 13.29 0.14 -13.74
C LEU A 219 12.45 0.20 -15.01
N HIS A 220 12.14 1.39 -15.52
CA HIS A 220 11.43 1.55 -16.78
C HIS A 220 12.23 0.98 -17.95
N ASP A 221 13.52 1.32 -18.02
CA ASP A 221 14.43 0.83 -19.06
C ASP A 221 14.63 -0.69 -18.95
N ALA A 222 14.66 -1.23 -17.73
CA ALA A 222 14.71 -2.67 -17.49
C ALA A 222 13.44 -3.38 -18.02
N VAL A 223 12.25 -2.90 -17.69
CA VAL A 223 10.98 -3.47 -18.17
C VAL A 223 10.90 -3.46 -19.70
N THR A 224 11.31 -2.34 -20.31
CA THR A 224 11.22 -2.14 -21.76
C THR A 224 12.30 -2.90 -22.55
N ALA A 225 13.42 -3.25 -21.91
CA ALA A 225 14.49 -4.08 -22.49
C ALA A 225 14.14 -5.56 -22.62
N ALA A 226 13.22 -6.07 -21.78
CA ALA A 226 12.81 -7.48 -21.78
C ALA A 226 12.35 -7.98 -23.16
N ASP A 227 11.81 -7.08 -23.97
CA ASP A 227 11.27 -7.41 -25.29
C ASP A 227 12.33 -7.31 -26.40
N CYS A 228 13.45 -6.62 -26.16
CA CYS A 228 14.55 -6.52 -27.12
C CYS A 228 15.32 -7.84 -27.26
N GLY A 229 15.26 -8.71 -26.24
CA GLY A 229 15.90 -10.04 -26.25
C GLY A 229 15.32 -11.05 -27.26
N HIS A 230 14.18 -10.75 -27.90
CA HIS A 230 13.58 -11.62 -28.93
C HIS A 230 13.89 -11.18 -30.37
N ALA A 231 14.42 -9.98 -30.56
CA ALA A 231 14.71 -9.44 -31.88
C ALA A 231 16.16 -9.74 -32.28
N GLY A 232 16.46 -11.02 -32.52
CA GLY A 232 17.59 -11.39 -33.36
C GLY A 232 17.31 -11.01 -34.81
N SER A 233 17.26 -9.71 -35.16
CA SER A 233 17.29 -9.23 -36.55
C SER A 233 17.29 -7.70 -36.61
N SER A 234 18.43 -7.15 -37.03
CA SER A 234 18.52 -6.03 -37.99
C SER A 234 17.42 -4.95 -37.95
N SER A 235 17.62 -3.92 -37.13
CA SER A 235 17.25 -2.56 -37.53
C SER A 235 18.20 -1.54 -36.91
N ALA A 236 19.42 -1.48 -37.43
CA ALA A 236 20.22 -0.26 -37.43
C ALA A 236 19.60 0.77 -38.39
N GLY A 237 18.33 1.11 -38.17
CA GLY A 237 17.65 2.20 -38.82
C GLY A 237 17.70 3.40 -37.90
N LYS A 238 18.42 4.44 -38.30
CA LYS A 238 18.22 5.81 -37.81
C LYS A 238 16.76 6.17 -38.07
N GLY A 239 15.90 5.93 -37.10
CA GLY A 239 14.49 6.28 -37.09
C GLY A 239 14.15 6.61 -35.66
N GLU A 240 13.44 7.72 -35.47
CA GLU A 240 13.12 8.36 -34.19
C GLU A 240 13.00 7.37 -33.04
N GLU A 241 13.78 7.65 -31.98
CA GLU A 241 13.79 6.96 -30.70
C GLU A 241 12.41 7.14 -30.03
N GLY A 242 11.42 6.40 -30.54
CA GLY A 242 10.09 6.35 -29.98
C GLY A 242 10.24 5.81 -28.57
N VAL A 243 10.09 6.69 -27.59
CA VAL A 243 10.19 6.35 -26.16
C VAL A 243 9.24 5.19 -25.91
N ARG A 244 9.81 4.00 -25.71
CA ARG A 244 9.05 2.78 -25.49
C ARG A 244 8.23 2.95 -24.22
N LYS A 245 6.95 2.57 -24.30
CA LYS A 245 5.98 2.77 -23.22
C LYS A 245 5.66 1.45 -22.53
N ILE A 246 5.39 1.51 -21.23
CA ILE A 246 5.02 0.36 -20.39
C ILE A 246 3.51 0.18 -20.40
N HIS A 247 3.04 -1.00 -20.79
CA HIS A 247 1.62 -1.34 -20.76
C HIS A 247 1.17 -1.78 -19.37
N ARG A 248 -0.15 -1.76 -19.15
CA ARG A 248 -0.77 -2.08 -17.85
C ARG A 248 -0.27 -3.40 -17.24
N ARG A 249 -0.15 -4.48 -18.03
CA ARG A 249 0.32 -5.79 -17.53
C ARG A 249 1.75 -5.74 -17.00
N GLU A 250 2.61 -4.97 -17.66
CA GLU A 250 4.00 -4.82 -17.29
C GLU A 250 4.14 -3.95 -16.04
N LEU A 251 3.30 -2.91 -15.92
CA LEU A 251 3.16 -2.14 -14.70
C LEU A 251 2.69 -3.01 -13.53
N GLU A 252 1.70 -3.88 -13.74
CA GLU A 252 1.24 -4.82 -12.71
C GLU A 252 2.37 -5.76 -12.27
N GLN A 253 3.17 -6.29 -13.20
CA GLN A 253 4.35 -7.10 -12.87
C GLN A 253 5.41 -6.31 -12.09
N LEU A 254 5.71 -5.09 -12.51
CA LEU A 254 6.65 -4.20 -11.83
C LEU A 254 6.20 -3.91 -10.39
N VAL A 255 4.93 -3.53 -10.21
CA VAL A 255 4.36 -3.25 -8.89
C VAL A 255 4.34 -4.51 -8.03
N ALA A 256 4.02 -5.68 -8.59
CA ALA A 256 4.12 -6.95 -7.88
C ALA A 256 5.56 -7.22 -7.37
N GLY A 257 6.57 -6.97 -8.21
CA GLY A 257 7.97 -7.10 -7.83
C GLY A 257 8.37 -6.11 -6.73
N LEU A 258 7.89 -4.86 -6.79
CA LEU A 258 8.12 -3.84 -5.76
C LEU A 258 7.46 -4.18 -4.41
N VAL A 259 6.24 -4.75 -4.44
CA VAL A 259 5.57 -5.27 -3.23
C VAL A 259 6.37 -6.44 -2.65
N ALA A 260 6.74 -7.42 -3.49
CA ALA A 260 7.46 -8.61 -3.06
C ALA A 260 8.84 -8.31 -2.46
N THR A 261 9.47 -7.21 -2.89
CA THR A 261 10.78 -6.75 -2.41
C THR A 261 10.69 -5.68 -1.32
N ALA A 262 9.51 -5.51 -0.70
CA ALA A 262 9.26 -4.59 0.41
C ALA A 262 9.52 -3.10 0.11
N GLN A 263 9.49 -2.69 -1.17
CA GLN A 263 9.75 -1.30 -1.58
C GLN A 263 8.52 -0.39 -1.49
N ILE A 264 7.35 -0.97 -1.19
CA ILE A 264 6.09 -0.26 -0.98
C ILE A 264 5.76 -0.26 0.53
N PRO A 265 5.41 0.90 1.13
CA PRO A 265 5.03 1.00 2.53
C PRO A 265 3.76 0.20 2.84
N ALA A 266 3.69 -0.42 4.02
CA ALA A 266 2.51 -1.19 4.45
C ALA A 266 1.23 -0.32 4.45
N GLU A 267 1.38 0.98 4.71
CA GLU A 267 0.32 1.99 4.62
C GLU A 267 -0.41 1.98 3.28
N ALA A 268 0.33 1.86 2.18
CA ALA A 268 -0.21 1.89 0.83
C ALA A 268 -0.94 0.57 0.51
N LEU A 269 -0.53 -0.53 1.13
CA LEU A 269 -1.10 -1.87 0.91
C LEU A 269 -2.40 -2.11 1.70
N VAL A 270 -2.64 -1.38 2.80
CA VAL A 270 -3.81 -1.62 3.65
C VAL A 270 -5.01 -0.79 3.22
N LYS A 271 -6.08 -1.47 2.79
CA LYS A 271 -7.33 -0.85 2.34
C LYS A 271 -8.51 -1.28 3.21
N ALA A 272 -9.50 -0.39 3.33
CA ALA A 272 -10.78 -0.70 3.94
C ALA A 272 -11.59 -1.63 3.03
N ASP A 273 -12.10 -2.73 3.58
CA ASP A 273 -13.01 -3.65 2.89
C ASP A 273 -14.41 -2.99 2.77
N PRO A 274 -14.87 -2.65 1.55
CA PRO A 274 -16.14 -1.97 1.36
C PRO A 274 -17.34 -2.84 1.78
N GLU A 275 -17.21 -4.16 1.73
CA GLU A 275 -18.30 -5.10 2.05
C GLU A 275 -18.48 -5.27 3.57
N ARG A 276 -17.43 -4.98 4.36
CA ARG A 276 -17.40 -5.22 5.81
C ARG A 276 -17.08 -3.96 6.59
N SER A 277 -17.97 -2.97 6.49
CA SER A 277 -17.80 -1.68 7.17
C SER A 277 -18.47 -1.58 8.54
N TYR A 278 -19.45 -2.43 8.88
CA TYR A 278 -20.24 -2.34 10.12
C TYR A 278 -20.26 -3.67 10.91
N PRO A 279 -20.19 -3.66 12.27
CA PRO A 279 -20.10 -2.51 13.18
C PRO A 279 -18.69 -1.90 13.29
N PHE A 280 -17.67 -2.61 12.80
CA PHE A 280 -16.30 -2.15 12.71
C PHE A 280 -15.79 -2.39 11.29
N GLN A 281 -14.98 -1.48 10.79
CA GLN A 281 -14.38 -1.57 9.48
C GLN A 281 -13.37 -2.72 9.45
N ALA A 282 -13.54 -3.66 8.52
CA ALA A 282 -12.52 -4.63 8.19
C ALA A 282 -11.52 -4.01 7.21
N TYR A 283 -10.29 -4.52 7.26
CA TYR A 283 -9.19 -4.10 6.41
C TYR A 283 -8.59 -5.33 5.74
N GLN A 284 -8.14 -5.15 4.50
CA GLN A 284 -7.50 -6.18 3.70
C GLN A 284 -6.27 -5.61 2.98
N VAL A 285 -5.42 -6.50 2.49
CA VAL A 285 -4.31 -6.16 1.61
C VAL A 285 -4.89 -5.86 0.22
N ALA A 286 -4.55 -4.72 -0.35
CA ALA A 286 -4.95 -4.33 -1.69
C ALA A 286 -4.33 -5.27 -2.73
N SER A 287 -5.12 -5.67 -3.75
CA SER A 287 -4.57 -6.42 -4.88
C SER A 287 -3.71 -5.52 -5.76
N ILE A 288 -2.78 -6.11 -6.50
CA ILE A 288 -1.90 -5.38 -7.42
C ILE A 288 -2.72 -4.60 -8.48
N GLU A 289 -3.77 -5.23 -9.00
CA GLU A 289 -4.68 -4.62 -9.97
C GLU A 289 -5.39 -3.39 -9.39
N GLU A 290 -5.84 -3.46 -8.13
CA GLU A 290 -6.46 -2.34 -7.44
C GLU A 290 -5.45 -1.19 -7.21
N LEU A 291 -4.22 -1.53 -6.81
CA LEU A 291 -3.15 -0.55 -6.59
C LEU A 291 -2.84 0.20 -7.89
N VAL A 292 -2.62 -0.54 -8.98
CA VAL A 292 -2.33 0.01 -10.31
C VAL A 292 -3.48 0.88 -10.80
N MET A 293 -4.72 0.38 -10.75
CA MET A 293 -5.90 1.14 -11.19
C MET A 293 -6.01 2.46 -10.43
N LYS A 294 -5.93 2.42 -9.09
CA LYS A 294 -6.05 3.60 -8.24
C LYS A 294 -4.91 4.59 -8.51
N ALA A 295 -3.68 4.11 -8.59
CA ALA A 295 -2.52 4.93 -8.90
C ALA A 295 -2.61 5.60 -10.27
N SER A 296 -3.05 4.89 -11.31
CA SER A 296 -3.25 5.49 -12.63
C SER A 296 -4.33 6.58 -12.61
N THR A 297 -5.42 6.40 -11.86
CA THR A 297 -6.44 7.45 -11.70
C THR A 297 -5.93 8.67 -10.92
N GLU A 298 -5.20 8.44 -9.82
CA GLU A 298 -4.60 9.51 -9.01
C GLU A 298 -3.53 10.28 -9.80
N GLY A 299 -2.70 9.57 -10.58
CA GLY A 299 -1.67 10.15 -11.44
C GLY A 299 -2.27 11.06 -12.50
N LYS A 300 -3.29 10.59 -13.24
CA LYS A 300 -4.02 11.41 -14.24
C LYS A 300 -4.62 12.68 -13.61
N ALA A 301 -5.25 12.55 -12.44
CA ALA A 301 -5.82 13.70 -11.74
C ALA A 301 -4.73 14.70 -11.27
N LYS A 302 -3.57 14.20 -10.82
CA LYS A 302 -2.42 15.04 -10.43
C LYS A 302 -1.85 15.79 -11.64
N HIS A 303 -1.71 15.11 -12.77
CA HIS A 303 -1.23 15.70 -14.01
C HIS A 303 -2.17 16.79 -14.54
N GLU A 304 -3.47 16.51 -14.59
CA GLU A 304 -4.50 17.48 -15.01
C GLU A 304 -4.51 18.72 -14.09
N LYS A 305 -4.38 18.51 -12.78
CA LYS A 305 -4.28 19.61 -11.82
C LYS A 305 -3.01 20.45 -12.06
N ALA A 306 -1.85 19.82 -12.23
CA ALA A 306 -0.59 20.51 -12.50
C ALA A 306 -0.66 21.34 -13.78
N MET A 307 -1.30 20.82 -14.83
CA MET A 307 -1.53 21.55 -16.08
C MET A 307 -2.42 22.79 -15.85
N LYS A 308 -3.53 22.65 -15.13
CA LYS A 308 -4.42 23.77 -14.79
C LYS A 308 -3.72 24.83 -13.94
N ASP A 309 -2.90 24.41 -12.98
CA ASP A 309 -2.16 25.31 -12.10
C ASP A 309 -1.06 26.08 -12.87
N ALA A 310 -0.35 25.43 -13.80
CA ALA A 310 0.65 26.08 -14.65
C ALA A 310 0.02 27.13 -15.58
N VAL A 311 -1.10 26.79 -16.23
CA VAL A 311 -1.86 27.73 -17.07
C VAL A 311 -2.35 28.93 -16.25
N LYS A 312 -2.85 28.69 -15.03
CA LYS A 312 -3.29 29.76 -14.12
C LYS A 312 -2.13 30.65 -13.66
N ALA A 313 -0.92 30.09 -13.50
CA ALA A 313 0.27 30.82 -13.12
C ALA A 313 0.89 31.63 -14.27
N GLY A 314 0.35 31.54 -15.50
CA GLY A 314 0.95 32.15 -16.68
C GLY A 314 2.31 31.53 -17.05
N LEU A 315 2.63 30.37 -16.47
CA LEU A 315 3.79 29.57 -16.84
C LEU A 315 3.43 28.79 -18.10
N GLU A 316 4.42 28.58 -18.96
CA GLU A 316 4.25 27.59 -20.02
C GLU A 316 3.87 26.26 -19.35
N PRO A 317 2.74 25.66 -19.74
CA PRO A 317 2.35 24.36 -19.18
C PRO A 317 3.52 23.40 -19.35
N PRO A 318 3.77 22.50 -18.37
CA PRO A 318 4.85 21.52 -18.50
C PRO A 318 4.72 20.88 -19.87
N LYS A 319 5.74 21.11 -20.71
CA LYS A 319 5.70 20.76 -22.13
C LYS A 319 5.22 19.32 -22.23
N PRO A 320 4.08 19.02 -22.88
CA PRO A 320 3.73 17.64 -23.14
C PRO A 320 4.95 17.02 -23.85
N PRO A 321 5.32 15.77 -23.52
CA PRO A 321 6.39 15.09 -24.25
C PRO A 321 6.10 15.25 -25.75
N PRO A 322 7.10 15.46 -26.61
CA PRO A 322 6.89 15.80 -28.01
C PRO A 322 5.88 14.82 -28.60
N LEU A 323 4.64 15.30 -28.76
CA LEU A 323 3.62 14.62 -29.51
C LEU A 323 4.13 14.70 -30.94
N GLY A 324 4.67 13.59 -31.44
CA GLY A 324 4.56 13.31 -32.85
C GLY A 324 3.12 13.61 -33.26
N THR A 325 2.99 14.44 -34.27
CA THR A 325 1.73 14.97 -34.82
C THR A 325 0.57 14.01 -34.65
N GLU A 326 -0.50 14.54 -34.05
CA GLU A 326 -1.80 13.90 -33.87
C GLU A 326 -2.26 13.21 -35.16
N GLN A 327 -2.18 11.89 -35.15
CA GLN A 327 -3.11 11.06 -35.88
C GLN A 327 -3.95 10.37 -34.80
N GLU A 328 -5.22 10.75 -34.71
CA GLU A 328 -6.24 10.08 -33.90
C GLU A 328 -6.35 8.61 -34.36
N ASP A 329 -5.46 7.75 -33.87
CA ASP A 329 -5.67 6.32 -33.90
C ASP A 329 -6.36 5.92 -32.60
N LYS A 330 -7.70 5.94 -32.66
CA LYS A 330 -8.58 5.37 -31.63
C LYS A 330 -8.34 3.86 -31.56
N GLY A 331 -7.26 3.43 -30.90
CA GLY A 331 -7.07 2.00 -30.63
C GLY A 331 -5.69 1.53 -30.19
N VAL A 332 -4.61 2.31 -30.30
CA VAL A 332 -3.26 1.75 -30.10
C VAL A 332 -2.40 2.68 -29.24
N GLY A 333 -2.11 2.25 -28.01
CA GLY A 333 -0.96 2.72 -27.26
C GLY A 333 -1.20 3.34 -25.88
N GLU A 334 -2.11 2.78 -25.07
CA GLU A 334 -2.14 3.03 -23.60
C GLU A 334 -0.87 2.43 -22.95
N GLY A 335 0.26 3.09 -23.11
CA GLY A 335 1.47 2.79 -22.39
C GLY A 335 1.93 4.02 -21.61
N LEU A 336 2.65 3.80 -20.52
CA LEU A 336 3.23 4.84 -19.68
C LEU A 336 4.69 5.07 -20.09
N SER A 337 5.05 6.31 -20.36
CA SER A 337 6.44 6.77 -20.42
C SER A 337 7.10 6.75 -19.03
N ALA A 338 8.43 6.87 -18.98
CA ALA A 338 9.17 6.92 -17.71
C ALA A 338 8.66 8.02 -16.76
N ARG A 339 8.29 9.20 -17.29
CA ARG A 339 7.76 10.30 -16.49
C ARG A 339 6.37 9.97 -15.92
N GLU A 340 5.48 9.42 -16.75
CA GLU A 340 4.16 8.98 -16.29
C GLU A 340 4.28 7.84 -15.27
N LEU A 341 5.28 6.97 -15.42
CA LEU A 341 5.59 5.93 -14.44
C LEU A 341 5.99 6.52 -13.08
N VAL A 342 6.85 7.55 -13.07
CA VAL A 342 7.20 8.28 -11.84
C VAL A 342 5.93 8.84 -11.18
N GLU A 343 5.06 9.49 -11.96
CA GLU A 343 3.81 10.05 -11.43
C GLU A 343 2.91 8.98 -10.80
N VAL A 344 2.76 7.82 -11.45
CA VAL A 344 1.95 6.69 -10.98
C VAL A 344 2.55 6.06 -9.72
N LEU A 345 3.85 5.76 -9.71
CA LEU A 345 4.53 5.11 -8.59
C LEU A 345 4.66 6.02 -7.35
N SER A 346 4.61 7.33 -7.54
CA SER A 346 4.67 8.35 -6.47
C SER A 346 3.30 8.75 -5.92
N THR A 347 2.22 8.12 -6.39
CA THR A 347 0.86 8.36 -5.84
C THR A 347 0.73 7.81 -4.42
N LYS A 348 -0.33 8.20 -3.70
CA LYS A 348 -0.59 7.64 -2.36
C LYS A 348 -1.03 6.18 -2.42
N ALA A 349 -1.53 5.74 -3.57
CA ALA A 349 -1.92 4.35 -3.78
C ALA A 349 -0.72 3.40 -3.77
N ILE A 350 0.42 3.77 -4.35
CA ILE A 350 1.61 2.90 -4.41
C ILE A 350 2.73 3.41 -3.50
N CYS A 351 3.07 4.70 -3.58
CA CYS A 351 4.05 5.36 -2.71
C CYS A 351 5.39 4.63 -2.61
N VAL A 352 6.00 4.26 -3.75
CA VAL A 352 7.30 3.56 -3.75
C VAL A 352 8.33 4.39 -2.97
N TRP A 353 9.08 3.72 -2.10
CA TRP A 353 10.10 4.34 -1.22
C TRP A 353 9.60 5.47 -0.30
N GLY A 354 8.29 5.61 -0.09
CA GLY A 354 7.75 6.62 0.82
C GLY A 354 7.68 8.04 0.23
N GLU A 355 7.91 8.20 -1.07
CA GLU A 355 8.01 9.50 -1.74
C GLU A 355 6.70 10.30 -1.73
N CYS A 356 5.55 9.62 -1.63
CA CYS A 356 4.27 10.30 -1.49
C CYS A 356 4.13 11.11 -0.19
N TYR A 357 5.06 10.93 0.77
CA TYR A 357 5.13 11.68 2.02
C TYR A 357 6.09 12.89 1.94
N GLN A 358 6.97 12.97 0.94
CA GLN A 358 7.99 14.04 0.83
C GLN A 358 7.46 15.36 0.22
N GLY A 359 6.14 15.57 0.22
CA GLY A 359 5.49 16.73 -0.40
C GLY A 359 4.50 17.46 0.50
N ARG A 360 4.76 17.53 1.80
CA ARG A 360 4.05 18.40 2.76
C ARG A 360 4.99 18.88 3.86
N ASP A 361 5.83 19.84 3.52
CA ASP A 361 6.19 20.94 4.41
C ASP A 361 6.33 22.21 3.56
#